data_AF-A0A529T8M4-F1
#
_entry.id   AF-A0A529T8M4-F1
#
_cell.length_a   1.000
_cell.length_b   1.000
_cell.length_c   1.000
_cell.angle_alpha   90.00
_cell.angle_beta   90.00
_cell.angle_gamma   90.00
#
_symmetry.space_group_name_H-M   'P 1'
#
loop_
_entity.id
_entity.type
_entity.pdbx_description
1 polymer ?
#
loop_
_entity_poly.entity_id
_entity_poly.type
_entity_poly.pdbx_seq_one_letter_code
_entity_poly.pdbx_strand_id
1 'polypeptide(L)'
;ANLMSLLDEADAYVARNGLDLPEEPALRKIDPDPDCVTNPILNLDLAKAEIATIIWATGFAVDYSWLKVDAFDEKGRPRHHRGVSTEPGIYFLGLPWQSRRGSSFIWGVWHDAKHVADRISTQRKYLAYHAAVKREPVDA
;
A
#
# COMPACT_ATOMS: atom_id res chain seq x y z
N ALA A 1 -11.74 -10.67 1.63
CA ALA A 1 -12.97 -10.27 2.36
C ALA A 1 -13.94 -9.69 1.34
N ASN A 2 -15.20 -10.15 1.37
CA ASN A 2 -16.30 -9.54 0.62
C ASN A 2 -16.90 -8.43 1.51
N LEU A 3 -17.59 -7.44 0.93
CA LEU A 3 -18.28 -6.38 1.66
C LEU A 3 -19.14 -6.92 2.82
N MET A 4 -19.92 -7.97 2.59
CA MET A 4 -20.82 -8.51 3.63
C MET A 4 -20.06 -9.03 4.85
N SER A 5 -18.95 -9.75 4.64
CA SER A 5 -18.14 -10.24 5.76
C SER A 5 -17.52 -9.09 6.56
N LEU A 6 -17.18 -7.97 5.90
CA LEU A 6 -16.68 -6.77 6.58
C LEU A 6 -17.76 -6.10 7.43
N LEU A 7 -19.00 -6.03 6.92
CA LEU A 7 -20.13 -5.50 7.69
C LEU A 7 -20.42 -6.37 8.92
N ASP A 8 -20.39 -7.70 8.77
CA ASP A 8 -20.58 -8.64 9.89
C ASP A 8 -19.49 -8.46 10.98
N GLU A 9 -18.22 -8.28 10.57
CA GLU A 9 -17.12 -8.01 11.49
C GLU A 9 -17.29 -6.68 12.24
N ALA A 10 -17.82 -5.66 11.57
CA ALA A 10 -18.13 -4.37 12.18
C ALA A 10 -19.25 -4.49 13.21
N ASP A 11 -20.36 -5.15 12.86
CA ASP A 11 -21.49 -5.38 13.77
C ASP A 11 -21.05 -6.18 15.01
N ALA A 12 -20.23 -7.23 14.81
CA ALA A 12 -19.65 -8.01 15.92
C ALA A 12 -18.73 -7.17 16.82
N TYR A 13 -17.99 -6.22 16.25
CA TYR A 13 -17.18 -5.28 17.04
C TYR A 13 -18.04 -4.34 17.86
N VAL A 14 -19.10 -3.76 17.28
CA VAL A 14 -20.06 -2.88 17.98
C VAL A 14 -20.67 -3.59 19.17
N ALA A 15 -21.18 -4.81 18.95
CA ALA A 15 -21.77 -5.63 20.01
C ALA A 15 -20.77 -5.96 21.14
N ARG A 16 -19.54 -6.34 20.79
CA ARG A 16 -18.50 -6.69 21.77
C ARG A 16 -18.06 -5.50 22.63
N ASN A 17 -18.11 -4.29 22.09
CA ASN A 17 -17.65 -3.08 22.78
C ASN A 17 -18.81 -2.25 23.36
N GLY A 18 -20.07 -2.67 23.19
CA GLY A 18 -21.24 -1.96 23.72
C GLY A 18 -21.42 -0.56 23.16
N LEU A 19 -21.08 -0.35 21.87
CA LEU A 19 -21.20 0.94 21.23
C LEU A 19 -22.66 1.20 20.83
N ASP A 20 -23.16 2.41 21.12
CA ASP A 20 -24.51 2.85 20.73
C ASP A 20 -24.46 3.48 19.34
N LEU A 21 -24.60 2.64 18.31
CA LEU A 21 -24.62 3.03 16.91
C LEU A 21 -25.94 2.57 16.25
N PRO A 22 -26.49 3.36 15.30
CA PRO A 22 -27.70 2.98 14.60
C PRO A 22 -27.47 1.78 13.67
N GLU A 23 -28.49 0.94 13.51
CA GLU A 23 -28.48 -0.13 12.50
C GLU A 23 -28.65 0.43 11.08
N GLU A 24 -27.94 -0.15 10.12
CA GLU A 24 -27.99 0.26 8.71
C GLU A 24 -28.35 -0.91 7.77
N PRO A 25 -29.57 -1.48 7.84
CA PRO A 25 -29.96 -2.65 7.04
C PRO A 25 -29.95 -2.39 5.53
N ALA A 26 -30.00 -1.11 5.11
CA ALA A 26 -29.90 -0.73 3.71
C ALA A 26 -28.52 -1.06 3.10
N LEU A 27 -27.44 -1.05 3.89
CA LEU A 27 -26.09 -1.38 3.40
C LEU A 27 -25.94 -2.85 3.01
N ARG A 28 -26.88 -3.70 3.43
CA ARG A 28 -26.92 -5.12 3.08
C ARG A 28 -27.68 -5.39 1.77
N LYS A 29 -28.29 -4.37 1.16
CA LYS A 29 -28.98 -4.48 -0.12
C LYS A 29 -28.00 -4.15 -1.24
N ILE A 30 -27.76 -5.12 -2.12
CA ILE A 30 -26.97 -4.92 -3.34
C ILE A 30 -27.97 -4.72 -4.48
N ASP A 31 -27.93 -3.55 -5.11
CA ASP A 31 -28.72 -3.28 -6.31
C ASP A 31 -28.19 -4.10 -7.51
N PRO A 32 -29.02 -4.37 -8.52
CA PRO A 32 -28.56 -5.03 -9.75
C PRO A 32 -27.39 -4.27 -10.39
N ASP A 33 -26.50 -5.01 -11.02
CA ASP A 33 -25.42 -4.41 -11.81
C ASP A 33 -26.00 -3.47 -12.88
N PRO A 34 -25.42 -2.28 -13.07
CA PRO A 34 -25.89 -1.34 -14.09
C PRO A 34 -25.67 -1.92 -15.49
N ASP A 35 -26.45 -1.45 -16.48
CA ASP A 35 -26.39 -1.95 -17.86
C ASP A 35 -24.99 -1.87 -18.48
N CYS A 36 -24.20 -0.84 -18.14
CA CYS A 36 -22.83 -0.71 -18.64
C CYS A 36 -21.87 -1.83 -18.14
N VAL A 37 -22.22 -2.52 -17.04
CA VAL A 37 -21.48 -3.66 -16.51
C VAL A 37 -21.97 -4.96 -17.15
N THR A 38 -23.28 -5.12 -17.34
CA THR A 38 -23.88 -6.34 -17.89
C THR A 38 -23.81 -6.40 -19.42
N ASN A 39 -23.81 -5.25 -20.08
CA ASN A 39 -23.76 -5.08 -21.54
C ASN A 39 -22.71 -4.01 -21.92
N PRO A 40 -21.41 -4.33 -21.82
CA PRO A 40 -20.34 -3.37 -22.07
C PRO A 40 -20.22 -3.04 -23.57
N ILE A 41 -19.93 -1.77 -23.88
CA ILE A 41 -19.57 -1.34 -25.24
C ILE A 41 -18.15 -1.84 -25.54
N LEU A 42 -18.03 -2.86 -26.39
CA LEU A 42 -16.74 -3.44 -26.76
C LEU A 42 -16.09 -2.76 -27.98
N ASN A 43 -16.89 -2.08 -28.79
CA ASN A 43 -16.45 -1.35 -29.98
C ASN A 43 -17.26 -0.07 -30.12
N LEU A 44 -16.59 1.03 -30.46
CA LEU A 44 -17.23 2.34 -30.59
C LEU A 44 -16.62 3.11 -31.76
N ASP A 45 -17.48 3.61 -32.64
CA ASP A 45 -17.11 4.58 -33.67
C ASP A 45 -17.15 5.97 -33.03
N LEU A 46 -15.97 6.54 -32.76
CA LEU A 46 -15.84 7.82 -32.05
C LEU A 46 -16.47 8.98 -32.82
N ALA A 47 -16.39 8.97 -34.15
CA ALA A 47 -16.94 10.03 -34.99
C ALA A 47 -18.48 10.00 -34.95
N LYS A 48 -19.08 8.81 -35.06
CA LYS A 48 -20.54 8.66 -34.92
C LYS A 48 -21.04 8.95 -33.51
N ALA A 49 -20.22 8.70 -32.50
CA ALA A 49 -20.52 9.01 -31.11
C ALA A 49 -20.22 10.48 -30.73
N GLU A 50 -19.76 11.30 -31.68
CA GLU A 50 -19.40 12.70 -31.48
C GLU A 50 -18.33 12.92 -30.39
N ILE A 51 -17.46 11.92 -30.16
CA ILE A 51 -16.37 12.00 -29.19
C ILE A 51 -15.13 12.61 -29.87
N ALA A 52 -14.83 13.85 -29.51
CA ALA A 52 -13.65 14.56 -30.03
C ALA A 52 -12.37 14.37 -29.20
N THR A 53 -12.50 13.99 -27.92
CA THR A 53 -11.38 13.94 -26.96
C THR A 53 -11.47 12.71 -26.07
N ILE A 54 -10.33 12.05 -25.86
CA ILE A 54 -10.18 10.96 -24.89
C ILE A 54 -9.22 11.43 -23.79
N ILE A 55 -9.67 11.34 -22.53
CA ILE A 55 -8.84 11.64 -21.35
C ILE A 55 -8.52 10.32 -20.64
N TRP A 56 -7.24 9.98 -20.59
CA TRP A 56 -6.76 8.80 -19.88
C TRP A 56 -6.55 9.10 -18.40
N ALA A 57 -7.58 8.83 -17.59
CA ALA A 57 -7.55 8.96 -16.13
C ALA A 57 -7.31 7.61 -15.42
N THR A 58 -6.51 6.73 -16.02
CA THR A 58 -6.28 5.34 -15.56
C THR A 58 -5.16 5.19 -14.52
N GLY A 59 -4.70 6.30 -13.94
CA GLY A 59 -3.65 6.31 -12.91
C GLY A 59 -2.22 6.28 -13.46
N PHE A 60 -1.28 5.83 -12.64
CA PHE A 60 0.15 5.76 -12.95
C PHE A 60 0.74 4.42 -12.49
N ALA A 61 1.93 4.10 -13.01
CA ALA A 61 2.73 2.97 -12.55
C ALA A 61 4.03 3.49 -11.90
N VAL A 62 4.63 2.67 -11.04
CA VAL A 62 5.93 3.00 -10.44
C VAL A 62 7.03 2.38 -11.30
N ASP A 63 8.03 3.18 -11.66
CA ASP A 63 9.22 2.73 -12.38
C ASP A 63 10.45 2.75 -11.47
N TYR A 64 10.97 1.56 -11.17
CA TYR A 64 12.19 1.36 -10.39
C TYR A 64 13.41 1.00 -11.24
N SER A 65 13.32 1.05 -12.58
CA SER A 65 14.38 0.64 -13.49
C SER A 65 15.71 1.38 -13.28
N TRP A 66 15.67 2.59 -12.72
CA TRP A 66 16.83 3.40 -12.38
C TRP A 66 17.61 2.86 -11.17
N LEU A 67 16.97 2.15 -10.25
CA LEU A 67 17.59 1.63 -9.04
C LEU A 67 18.15 0.21 -9.29
N LYS A 68 19.48 0.10 -9.42
CA LYS A 68 20.17 -1.16 -9.72
C LYS A 68 20.53 -1.93 -8.45
N VAL A 69 19.53 -2.59 -7.85
CA VAL A 69 19.66 -3.35 -6.59
C VAL A 69 18.85 -4.65 -6.64
N ASP A 70 19.22 -5.64 -5.84
CA ASP A 70 18.43 -6.87 -5.66
C ASP A 70 17.32 -6.69 -4.60
N ALA A 71 16.41 -5.75 -4.90
CA ALA A 71 15.31 -5.38 -4.01
C ALA A 71 13.91 -5.65 -4.60
N PHE A 72 13.81 -6.25 -5.80
CA PHE A 72 12.55 -6.34 -6.53
C PHE A 72 12.13 -7.80 -6.77
N ASP A 73 10.82 -8.03 -6.93
CA ASP A 73 10.27 -9.29 -7.41
C ASP A 73 10.26 -9.35 -8.95
N GLU A 74 9.81 -10.48 -9.51
CA GLU A 74 9.69 -10.71 -10.96
C GLU A 74 8.76 -9.70 -11.66
N LYS A 75 7.90 -9.01 -10.90
CA LYS A 75 6.97 -7.99 -11.38
C LYS A 75 7.51 -6.57 -11.18
N GLY A 76 8.77 -6.42 -10.78
CA GLY A 76 9.41 -5.13 -10.53
C GLY A 76 8.93 -4.44 -9.24
N ARG A 77 8.22 -5.15 -8.35
CA ARG A 77 7.72 -4.58 -7.10
C ARG A 77 8.76 -4.72 -5.99
N PRO A 78 8.93 -3.72 -5.13
CA PRO A 78 9.83 -3.81 -4.00
C PRO A 78 9.52 -5.00 -3.08
N ARG A 79 10.51 -5.88 -2.86
CA ARG A 79 10.48 -6.86 -1.77
C ARG A 79 10.83 -6.15 -0.48
N HIS A 80 9.85 -6.00 0.40
CA HIS A 80 10.04 -5.33 1.67
C HIS A 80 9.16 -5.89 2.76
N HIS A 81 9.53 -5.62 4.01
CA HIS A 81 8.65 -5.72 5.16
C HIS A 81 8.44 -4.33 5.76
N ARG A 82 7.23 -3.78 5.63
CA ARG A 82 6.87 -2.43 6.10
C ARG A 82 7.82 -1.30 5.64
N GLY A 83 8.39 -1.42 4.45
CA GLY A 83 9.35 -0.46 3.88
C GLY A 83 10.82 -0.82 4.08
N VAL A 84 11.15 -1.81 4.90
CA VAL A 84 12.53 -2.32 5.00
C VAL A 84 12.78 -3.31 3.87
N SER A 85 13.69 -2.99 2.96
CA SER A 85 14.03 -3.86 1.83
C SER A 85 14.74 -5.14 2.27
N THR A 86 14.73 -6.16 1.40
CA THR A 86 15.68 -7.27 1.48
C THR A 86 17.12 -6.84 1.21
N GLU A 87 17.33 -5.78 0.43
CA GLU A 87 18.65 -5.22 0.16
C GLU A 87 19.07 -4.28 1.31
N PRO A 88 20.22 -4.50 1.97
CA PRO A 88 20.68 -3.66 3.05
C PRO A 88 20.89 -2.20 2.62
N GLY A 89 20.35 -1.26 3.41
CA GLY A 89 20.49 0.18 3.14
C GLY A 89 19.45 0.75 2.18
N ILE A 90 18.60 -0.09 1.57
CA ILE A 90 17.47 0.34 0.76
C ILE A 90 16.18 0.30 1.59
N TYR A 91 15.39 1.36 1.49
CA TYR A 91 14.12 1.49 2.18
C TYR A 91 13.09 2.11 1.23
N PHE A 92 11.84 1.69 1.36
CA PHE A 92 10.71 2.17 0.59
C PHE A 92 9.72 2.87 1.51
N LEU A 93 9.05 3.90 1.01
CA LEU A 93 8.09 4.69 1.77
C LEU A 93 6.94 5.13 0.86
N GLY A 94 5.72 5.16 1.41
CA GLY A 94 4.53 5.61 0.70
C GLY A 94 3.91 4.56 -0.23
N LEU A 95 4.29 3.28 -0.09
CA LEU A 95 3.73 2.23 -0.95
C LEU A 95 2.26 1.96 -0.58
N PRO A 96 1.40 1.64 -1.57
CA PRO A 96 0.06 1.16 -1.30
C PRO A 96 0.13 -0.05 -0.37
N TRP A 97 -0.64 -0.01 0.72
CA TRP A 97 -0.67 -1.09 1.72
C TRP A 97 0.69 -1.44 2.33
N GLN A 98 1.65 -0.51 2.39
CA GLN A 98 2.99 -0.76 2.93
C GLN A 98 2.98 -1.36 4.34
N SER A 99 2.29 -0.69 5.26
CA SER A 99 1.92 -1.28 6.55
C SER A 99 0.43 -1.18 6.83
N ARG A 100 -0.28 -0.23 6.18
CA ARG A 100 -1.69 0.08 6.41
C ARG A 100 -2.34 0.60 5.12
N ARG A 101 -3.68 0.63 5.08
CA ARG A 101 -4.45 1.23 3.98
C ARG A 101 -4.05 2.69 3.70
N GLY A 102 -3.74 3.44 4.75
CA GLY A 102 -3.36 4.86 4.67
C GLY A 102 -1.92 5.13 4.21
N SER A 103 -1.10 4.10 3.98
CA SER A 103 0.35 4.25 3.76
C SER A 103 0.71 5.14 2.56
N SER A 104 -0.09 5.12 1.49
CA SER A 104 0.13 5.92 0.29
C SER A 104 -0.48 7.33 0.34
N PHE A 105 -1.14 7.69 1.44
CA PHE A 105 -1.80 8.98 1.59
C PHE A 105 -0.95 9.90 2.47
N ILE A 106 -0.93 11.20 2.13
CA ILE A 106 -0.22 12.24 2.91
C ILE A 106 -0.60 12.18 4.40
N TRP A 107 -1.88 11.95 4.69
CA TRP A 107 -2.38 11.84 6.07
C TRP A 107 -1.90 10.58 6.81
N GLY A 108 -1.62 9.47 6.12
CA GLY A 108 -1.29 8.19 6.75
C GLY A 108 0.19 7.79 6.70
N VAL A 109 0.96 8.31 5.73
CA VAL A 109 2.35 7.90 5.46
C VAL A 109 3.30 8.14 6.64
N TRP A 110 2.97 9.09 7.54
CA TRP A 110 3.84 9.44 8.66
C TRP A 110 4.14 8.26 9.59
N HIS A 111 3.21 7.30 9.72
CA HIS A 111 3.45 6.09 10.51
C HIS A 111 4.54 5.21 9.89
N ASP A 112 4.53 5.05 8.57
CA ASP A 112 5.57 4.32 7.84
C ASP A 112 6.90 5.08 7.86
N ALA A 113 6.84 6.41 7.73
CA ALA A 113 8.03 7.25 7.77
C ALA A 113 8.75 7.14 9.12
N LYS A 114 7.99 7.22 10.22
CA LYS A 114 8.52 7.00 11.57
C LYS A 114 9.16 5.63 11.70
N HIS A 115 8.46 4.58 11.25
CA HIS A 115 8.97 3.21 11.32
C HIS A 115 10.29 3.05 10.55
N VAL A 116 10.35 3.50 9.29
CA VAL A 116 11.54 3.42 8.46
C VAL A 116 12.70 4.21 9.07
N ALA A 117 12.44 5.43 9.56
CA ALA A 117 13.46 6.25 10.23
C ALA A 117 14.04 5.57 11.48
N ASP A 118 13.20 4.96 12.32
CA ASP A 118 13.64 4.20 13.49
C ASP A 118 14.53 3.01 13.07
N ARG A 119 14.15 2.26 12.03
CA ARG A 119 14.95 1.15 11.51
C ARG A 119 16.30 1.59 10.96
N ILE A 120 16.35 2.72 10.24
CA ILE A 120 17.60 3.31 9.75
C ILE A 120 18.50 3.70 10.93
N SER A 121 17.94 4.36 11.95
CA SER A 121 18.69 4.78 13.14
C SER A 121 19.29 3.58 13.88
N THR A 122 18.49 2.54 14.12
CA THR A 122 18.97 1.30 14.74
C THR A 122 20.09 0.65 13.93
N GLN A 123 19.93 0.52 12.61
CA GLN A 123 20.94 -0.09 11.75
C GLN A 123 22.27 0.69 11.78
N ARG A 124 22.21 2.02 11.75
CA ARG A 124 23.40 2.88 11.84
C ARG A 124 24.14 2.71 13.16
N LYS A 125 23.43 2.57 14.28
CA LYS A 125 24.04 2.30 15.59
C LYS A 125 24.79 0.98 15.60
N TYR A 126 24.21 -0.09 15.06
CA TYR A 126 24.88 -1.39 14.96
C TYR A 126 26.13 -1.33 14.07
N LEU A 127 26.05 -0.66 12.92
CA LEU A 127 27.21 -0.50 12.03
C LEU A 127 28.35 0.27 12.70
N ALA A 128 28.01 1.35 13.42
CA ALA A 128 29.00 2.12 14.18
C ALA A 128 29.65 1.29 15.30
N TYR A 129 28.86 0.51 16.02
CA TYR A 129 29.36 -0.41 17.05
C TYR A 129 30.32 -1.45 16.46
N HIS A 130 29.94 -2.14 15.37
CA HIS A 130 30.82 -3.12 14.72
C HIS A 130 32.09 -2.48 14.15
N ALA A 131 32.01 -1.25 13.65
CA ALA A 131 33.18 -0.51 13.21
C ALA A 131 34.12 -0.15 14.37
N ALA A 132 33.58 0.19 15.54
CA ALA A 132 34.36 0.46 16.75
C ALA A 132 35.04 -0.82 17.28
N VAL A 133 34.30 -1.92 17.39
CA VAL A 133 34.84 -3.23 17.80
C VAL A 133 35.94 -3.72 16.84
N LYS A 134 35.78 -3.53 15.53
CA LYS A 134 36.84 -3.88 14.55
C LYS A 134 38.08 -2.98 14.63
N ARG A 135 37.97 -1.78 15.22
CA ARG A 135 39.08 -0.82 15.35
C ARG A 135 39.91 -1.06 16.61
N GLU A 136 39.44 -1.86 17.56
CA GLU A 136 40.26 -2.40 18.64
C GLU A 136 40.95 -3.67 18.12
N PRO A 137 42.26 -3.63 17.78
CA PRO A 137 42.99 -4.86 17.57
C PRO A 137 43.22 -5.54 18.91
N VAL A 138 43.36 -6.85 18.83
CA VAL A 138 43.84 -7.76 19.86
C VAL A 138 45.27 -7.35 20.28
N ASP A 139 45.37 -6.34 21.13
CA ASP A 139 46.57 -6.08 21.95
C ASP A 139 46.20 -6.40 23.41
N ALA A 140 46.25 -7.70 23.71
CA ALA A 140 46.34 -8.26 25.05
C ALA A 140 47.22 -9.50 25.01
#